data_AF-A0A1Z9LQD6-F1
#
_entry.id   AF-A0A1Z9LQD6-F1
#
_cell.length_a   1.000
_cell.length_b   1.000
_cell.length_c   1.000
_cell.angle_alpha   90.00
_cell.angle_beta   90.00
_cell.angle_gamma   90.00
#
_symmetry.space_group_name_H-M   'P 1'
#
loop_
_entity.id
_entity.type
_entity.pdbx_description
1 polymer ?
#
loop_
_entity_poly.entity_id
_entity_poly.type
_entity_poly.pdbx_seq_one_letter_code
_entity_poly.pdbx_strand_id
1 'polypeptide(L)'
;MKLFIILGNQLFHPKYLSDYKDHLFFMAEDYGLCTFEKHHKLKILLFLSSMRSFKEEIKSKNFDVIYKDINKDFKLSYEKKLEKTIKEKKI
;
A
#
# COMPACT_ATOMS: atom_id res chain seq x y z
N MET A 1 -0.10 8.14 -17.26
CA MET A 1 -0.41 7.05 -16.29
C MET A 1 -0.83 7.73 -15.00
N LYS A 2 -1.83 7.22 -14.27
CA LYS A 2 -2.27 7.80 -12.99
C LYS A 2 -1.92 6.84 -11.85
N LEU A 3 -1.50 7.38 -10.72
CA LEU A 3 -1.19 6.61 -9.51
C LEU A 3 -2.34 6.73 -8.52
N PHE A 4 -2.90 5.61 -8.10
CA PHE A 4 -3.93 5.55 -7.07
C PHE A 4 -3.31 5.08 -5.75
N ILE A 5 -3.43 5.87 -4.69
CA ILE A 5 -2.81 5.58 -3.40
C ILE A 5 -3.81 4.91 -2.47
N ILE A 6 -3.43 3.81 -1.83
CA ILE A 6 -4.23 3.15 -0.77
C ILE A 6 -3.40 3.06 0.51
N LEU A 7 -3.94 3.62 1.59
CA LEU A 7 -3.39 3.54 2.93
C LEU A 7 -3.98 2.35 3.71
N GLY A 8 -3.30 1.94 4.79
CA GLY A 8 -3.70 0.76 5.58
C GLY A 8 -5.07 0.83 6.24
N ASN A 9 -5.66 2.03 6.37
CA ASN A 9 -7.00 2.26 6.88
C ASN A 9 -8.06 2.52 5.79
N GLN A 10 -7.70 2.36 4.50
CA GLN A 10 -8.56 2.66 3.35
C GLN A 10 -8.83 1.40 2.49
N LEU A 11 -8.86 0.23 3.13
CA LEU A 11 -9.02 -1.07 2.48
C LEU A 11 -10.49 -1.36 2.13
N PHE A 12 -11.08 -0.51 1.28
CA PHE A 12 -12.49 -0.61 0.88
C PHE A 12 -12.73 -1.77 -0.09
N HIS A 13 -13.92 -2.35 -0.05
CA HIS A 13 -14.30 -3.45 -0.93
C HIS A 13 -13.99 -3.12 -2.41
N PRO A 14 -13.31 -4.00 -3.19
CA PRO A 14 -12.79 -3.66 -4.52
C PRO A 14 -13.83 -3.22 -5.55
N LYS A 15 -15.12 -3.51 -5.30
CA LYS A 15 -16.23 -2.97 -6.12
C LYS A 15 -16.18 -1.45 -6.25
N TYR A 16 -15.77 -0.74 -5.19
CA TYR A 16 -15.65 0.72 -5.18
C TYR A 16 -14.39 1.24 -5.88
N LEU A 17 -13.47 0.36 -6.26
CA LEU A 17 -12.23 0.71 -6.96
C LEU A 17 -12.34 0.51 -8.48
N SER A 18 -13.43 -0.10 -8.96
CA SER A 18 -13.57 -0.57 -10.35
C SER A 18 -13.40 0.54 -11.39
N ASP A 19 -13.84 1.76 -11.07
CA ASP A 19 -13.74 2.94 -11.95
C ASP A 19 -12.30 3.42 -12.15
N TYR A 20 -11.35 2.94 -11.33
CA TYR A 20 -9.94 3.30 -11.36
C TYR A 20 -9.05 2.16 -11.87
N LYS A 21 -9.60 1.14 -12.54
CA LYS A 21 -8.83 0.00 -13.05
C LYS A 21 -7.74 0.37 -14.06
N ASP A 22 -7.84 1.52 -14.69
CA ASP A 22 -6.82 2.10 -15.57
C ASP A 22 -5.66 2.79 -14.81
N HIS A 23 -5.72 2.83 -13.48
CA HIS A 23 -4.69 3.40 -12.62
C HIS A 23 -3.72 2.34 -12.12
N LEU A 24 -2.50 2.75 -11.85
CA LEU A 24 -1.53 1.97 -11.09
C LEU A 24 -1.79 2.17 -9.60
N PHE A 25 -2.09 1.11 -8.87
CA PHE A 25 -2.32 1.19 -7.43
C PHE A 25 -0.98 1.11 -6.68
N PHE A 26 -0.85 1.92 -5.64
CA PHE A 26 0.33 1.94 -4.77
C PHE A 26 -0.06 1.73 -3.31
N MET A 27 0.60 0.74 -2.71
CA MET A 27 0.50 0.41 -1.29
C MET A 27 1.91 0.18 -0.74
N ALA A 28 2.15 0.62 0.50
CA ALA A 28 3.43 0.39 1.15
C ALA A 28 3.26 0.23 2.66
N GLU A 29 3.94 -0.77 3.22
CA GLU A 29 4.10 -0.92 4.66
C GLU A 29 5.08 0.16 5.14
N ASP A 30 4.70 0.92 6.17
CA ASP A 30 5.46 2.07 6.65
C ASP A 30 5.97 1.87 8.07
N TYR A 31 7.29 2.08 8.24
CA TYR A 31 7.94 1.94 9.55
C TYR A 31 7.51 3.04 10.50
N GLY A 32 7.42 4.29 10.02
CA GLY A 32 7.00 5.44 10.83
C GLY A 32 5.62 5.22 11.44
N LEU A 33 4.66 4.75 10.64
CA LEU A 33 3.30 4.40 11.10
C LEU A 33 3.27 3.24 12.10
N CYS A 34 4.30 2.38 12.12
CA CYS A 34 4.41 1.31 13.11
C CYS A 34 5.06 1.76 14.42
N THR A 35 5.78 2.90 14.42
CA THR A 35 6.65 3.29 15.54
C THR A 35 6.47 4.71 16.07
N PHE A 36 5.58 5.53 15.48
CA PHE A 36 5.36 6.90 15.94
C PHE A 36 4.78 6.97 17.35
N GLU A 37 4.11 5.89 17.77
CA GLU A 37 3.73 5.64 19.16
C GLU A 37 4.05 4.20 19.55
N LYS A 38 3.95 3.89 20.84
CA LYS A 38 4.03 2.52 21.35
C LYS A 38 2.73 1.75 21.06
N HIS A 39 2.52 1.40 19.79
CA HIS A 39 1.35 0.63 19.38
C HIS A 39 1.36 -0.80 19.92
N HIS A 40 0.18 -1.32 20.20
CA HIS A 40 0.01 -2.72 20.56
C HIS A 40 0.41 -3.63 19.39
N LYS A 41 1.11 -4.74 19.66
CA LYS A 41 1.58 -5.67 18.62
C LYS A 41 0.45 -6.18 17.72
N LEU A 42 -0.71 -6.48 18.32
CA LEU A 42 -1.90 -6.91 17.56
C LEU A 42 -2.46 -5.81 16.63
N LYS A 43 -2.32 -4.53 16.98
CA LYS A 43 -2.71 -3.43 16.10
C LYS A 43 -1.81 -3.39 14.86
N ILE A 44 -0.50 -3.47 15.05
CA ILE A 44 0.47 -3.51 13.94
C ILE A 44 0.19 -4.73 13.06
N LEU A 45 0.02 -5.90 13.67
CA LEU A 45 -0.31 -7.14 12.97
C LEU A 45 -1.61 -7.02 12.16
N LEU A 46 -2.67 -6.45 12.75
CA LEU A 46 -3.94 -6.22 12.09
C LEU A 46 -3.75 -5.39 10.81
N PHE A 47 -3.06 -4.26 10.88
CA PHE A 47 -2.84 -3.40 9.71
C PHE A 47 -2.02 -4.10 8.64
N LEU A 48 -0.84 -4.64 8.98
CA LEU A 48 0.04 -5.27 7.99
C LEU A 48 -0.60 -6.51 7.36
N SER A 49 -1.26 -7.36 8.16
CA SER A 49 -1.96 -8.54 7.65
C SER A 49 -3.12 -8.13 6.73
N SER A 50 -3.93 -7.15 7.13
CA SER A 50 -5.06 -6.68 6.32
C SER A 50 -4.60 -6.08 5.00
N MET A 51 -3.53 -5.29 5.00
CA MET A 51 -2.95 -4.72 3.78
C MET A 51 -2.46 -5.78 2.80
N ARG A 52 -1.79 -6.83 3.31
CA ARG A 52 -1.32 -7.97 2.50
C ARG A 52 -2.48 -8.74 1.89
N SER A 53 -3.49 -9.08 2.70
CA SER A 53 -4.70 -9.76 2.24
C SER A 53 -5.44 -8.93 1.19
N PHE A 54 -5.57 -7.63 1.42
CA PHE A 54 -6.23 -6.72 0.49
C PHE A 54 -5.49 -6.61 -0.85
N LYS A 55 -4.16 -6.53 -0.82
CA LYS A 55 -3.32 -6.54 -2.03
C LYS A 55 -3.57 -7.80 -2.86
N GLU A 56 -3.61 -8.99 -2.24
CA GLU A 56 -3.93 -10.23 -2.97
C GLU A 56 -5.36 -10.22 -3.51
N GLU A 57 -6.33 -9.69 -2.74
CA GLU A 57 -7.72 -9.57 -3.18
C GLU A 57 -7.85 -8.70 -4.45
N ILE A 58 -7.28 -7.49 -4.47
CA ILE A 58 -7.35 -6.62 -5.65
C ILE A 58 -6.53 -7.19 -6.81
N LYS A 59 -5.39 -7.82 -6.54
CA LYS A 59 -4.59 -8.47 -7.59
C LYS A 59 -5.39 -9.60 -8.27
N SER A 60 -6.15 -10.40 -7.51
CA SER A 60 -7.03 -11.44 -8.05
C SER A 60 -8.17 -10.90 -8.94
N LYS A 61 -8.51 -9.61 -8.79
CA LYS A 61 -9.52 -8.89 -9.56
C LYS A 61 -8.93 -8.08 -10.73
N ASN A 62 -7.68 -8.37 -11.11
CA ASN A 62 -6.92 -7.76 -12.20
C ASN A 62 -6.64 -6.25 -12.05
N PHE A 63 -6.44 -5.77 -10.81
CA PHE A 63 -5.90 -4.44 -10.57
C PHE A 63 -4.36 -4.46 -10.68
N ASP A 64 -3.76 -3.46 -11.33
CA ASP A 64 -2.31 -3.30 -11.35
C ASP A 64 -1.86 -2.66 -10.03
N VAL A 65 -1.10 -3.38 -9.21
CA VAL A 65 -0.70 -2.96 -7.87
C VAL A 65 0.79 -3.12 -7.61
N ILE A 66 1.42 -2.03 -7.17
CA ILE A 66 2.75 -2.03 -6.58
C ILE A 66 2.58 -2.08 -5.06
N TYR A 67 3.14 -3.13 -4.46
CA TYR A 67 3.18 -3.30 -3.02
C TYR A 67 4.63 -3.29 -2.53
N LYS A 68 4.96 -2.42 -1.57
CA LYS A 68 6.26 -2.39 -0.90
C LYS A 68 6.09 -2.95 0.52
N ASP A 69 6.66 -4.13 0.77
CA ASP A 69 6.57 -4.81 2.06
C ASP A 69 7.70 -4.38 3.03
N ILE A 70 7.71 -4.96 4.23
CA ILE A 70 8.75 -4.72 5.24
C ILE A 70 10.14 -5.28 4.90
N ASN A 71 10.29 -6.10 3.84
CA ASN A 71 11.55 -6.79 3.59
C ASN A 71 12.59 -5.87 2.96
N LYS A 72 12.14 -4.92 2.13
CA LYS A 72 13.01 -3.97 1.42
C LYS A 72 12.58 -2.54 1.69
N ASP A 73 13.56 -1.68 1.98
CA ASP A 73 13.32 -0.24 2.15
C ASP A 73 12.32 0.11 3.27
N PHE A 74 12.05 -0.79 4.23
CA PHE A 74 11.00 -0.59 5.23
C PHE A 74 11.18 0.68 6.05
N LYS A 75 12.42 0.98 6.46
CA LYS A 75 12.79 2.19 7.20
C LYS A 75 12.78 3.47 6.37
N LEU A 76 12.67 3.38 5.04
CA LEU A 76 12.45 4.57 4.23
C LEU A 76 11.04 5.11 4.50
N SER A 77 10.91 6.43 4.53
CA SER A 77 9.61 7.06 4.70
C SER A 77 8.68 6.70 3.54
N TYR A 78 7.38 6.71 3.83
CA TYR A 78 6.35 6.49 2.83
C TYR A 78 6.53 7.38 1.59
N GLU A 79 6.80 8.68 1.81
CA GLU A 79 7.00 9.67 0.74
C GLU A 79 8.21 9.31 -0.12
N LYS A 80 9.29 8.79 0.46
CA LYS A 80 10.46 8.36 -0.31
C LYS A 80 10.19 7.11 -1.14
N LYS A 81 9.42 6.15 -0.62
CA LYS A 81 8.97 4.98 -1.39
C LYS A 81 8.07 5.40 -2.56
N LEU A 82 7.19 6.36 -2.32
CA LEU A 82 6.30 6.94 -3.32
C LEU A 82 7.10 7.71 -4.40
N GLU A 83 8.00 8.60 -4.00
CA GLU A 83 8.88 9.37 -4.89
C GLU A 83 9.70 8.45 -5.81
N LYS A 84 10.30 7.40 -5.25
CA LYS A 84 11.01 6.37 -6.04
C LYS A 84 10.08 5.72 -7.07
N THR A 85 8.87 5.35 -6.67
CA THR A 85 7.90 4.69 -7.56
C THR A 85 7.46 5.61 -8.70
N ILE A 86 7.18 6.88 -8.41
CA ILE A 86 6.84 7.89 -9.42
C ILE A 86 7.97 8.04 -10.44
N LYS A 87 9.23 8.15 -9.97
CA LYS A 87 10.42 8.25 -10.83
C LYS A 87 10.64 6.98 -11.68
N GLU A 88 10.56 5.81 -11.07
CA GLU A 88 10.74 4.50 -11.75
C GLU A 88 9.68 4.27 -12.84
N LYS A 89 8.44 4.67 -12.56
CA LYS A 89 7.29 4.45 -13.44
C LYS A 89 7.00 5.62 -14.39
N LYS A 90 7.74 6.73 -14.28
CA LYS A 90 7.58 7.95 -15.10
C LYS A 90 6.13 8.45 -15.10
N ILE A 91 5.57 8.58 -13.90
CA ILE A 91 4.20 9.07 -13.66
C ILE A 91 4.21 10.59 -13.58
#